data_AF-A0AAJ3AYB6-F1
#
_entry.id   AF-A0AAJ3AYB6-F1
#
_cell.length_a   1.000
_cell.length_b   1.000
_cell.length_c   1.000
_cell.angle_alpha   90.00
_cell.angle_beta   90.00
_cell.angle_gamma   90.00
#
_symmetry.space_group_name_H-M   'P 1'
#
loop_
_entity.id
_entity.type
_entity.pdbx_description
1 polymer ?
#
loop_
_entity_poly.entity_id
_entity_poly.type
_entity_poly.pdbx_seq_one_letter_code
_entity_poly.pdbx_strand_id
1 'polypeptide(L)'
;MIDPLRHAKSNLIAAEQAYVAMSQSTTFEEYESEWRDFLTHLEKVWIKTERACVHLQPKFQPWQGKYLALRRKDMLLRYLKAARDADNHSIQDLAIIKDGSTSVNFAKDEGVRSCVITFKDGEMVIESDDPLVITNTPPHPAALPVKNHGDWYNPPTSHIGQMLTNRHPTEFALLGLNFYKNFVNDVENTFFTKL
;
A
#
# COMPACT_ATOMS: atom_id res chain seq x y z
N MET A 1 -18.90 -29.63 -4.69
CA MET A 1 -17.96 -29.52 -3.55
C MET A 1 -17.89 -28.05 -3.17
N ILE A 2 -17.95 -27.68 -1.89
CA ILE A 2 -17.79 -26.28 -1.49
C ILE A 2 -16.32 -25.90 -1.69
N ASP A 3 -16.04 -24.80 -2.40
CA ASP A 3 -14.68 -24.28 -2.58
C ASP A 3 -14.01 -24.08 -1.20
N PRO A 4 -12.91 -24.79 -0.88
CA PRO A 4 -12.26 -24.72 0.42
C PRO A 4 -11.71 -23.32 0.74
N LEU A 5 -11.41 -22.52 -0.28
CA LEU A 5 -10.89 -21.16 -0.16
C LEU A 5 -11.98 -20.08 -0.28
N ARG A 6 -13.26 -20.45 -0.37
CA ARG A 6 -14.40 -19.52 -0.54
C ARG A 6 -14.34 -18.31 0.39
N HIS A 7 -14.03 -18.52 1.67
CA HIS A 7 -13.95 -17.43 2.66
C HIS A 7 -12.75 -16.51 2.43
N ALA A 8 -11.60 -17.04 2.01
CA ALA A 8 -10.44 -16.22 1.66
C ALA A 8 -10.73 -15.41 0.39
N LYS A 9 -11.28 -16.05 -0.66
CA LYS A 9 -11.68 -15.38 -1.91
C LYS A 9 -12.74 -14.31 -1.69
N SER A 10 -13.72 -14.54 -0.82
CA SER A 10 -14.71 -13.52 -0.45
C SER A 10 -14.07 -12.30 0.22
N ASN A 11 -13.01 -12.48 1.02
CA ASN A 11 -12.27 -11.34 1.59
C ASN A 11 -11.37 -10.66 0.55
N LEU A 12 -10.85 -11.38 -0.45
CA LEU A 12 -10.15 -10.75 -1.58
C LEU A 12 -11.09 -9.85 -2.38
N ILE A 13 -12.32 -10.31 -2.64
CA ILE A 13 -13.34 -9.49 -3.31
C ILE A 13 -13.68 -8.26 -2.48
N ALA A 14 -13.87 -8.41 -1.16
CA ALA A 14 -14.15 -7.27 -0.28
C ALA A 14 -12.97 -6.28 -0.21
N ALA A 15 -11.73 -6.76 -0.15
CA ALA A 15 -10.54 -5.90 -0.23
C ALA A 15 -10.46 -5.18 -1.58
N GLU A 16 -10.77 -5.85 -2.68
CA GLU A 16 -10.81 -5.21 -4.01
C GLU A 16 -11.91 -4.13 -4.10
N GLN A 17 -13.08 -4.38 -3.52
CA GLN A 17 -14.15 -3.39 -3.42
C GLN A 17 -13.72 -2.16 -2.61
N ALA A 18 -13.12 -2.37 -1.44
CA ALA A 18 -12.61 -1.27 -0.60
C ALA A 18 -11.51 -0.48 -1.34
N TYR A 19 -10.60 -1.15 -2.04
CA TYR A 19 -9.60 -0.49 -2.89
C TYR A 19 -10.24 0.40 -3.98
N VAL A 20 -11.27 -0.12 -4.67
CA VAL A 20 -12.00 0.68 -5.67
C VAL A 20 -12.70 1.86 -5.01
N ALA A 21 -13.36 1.64 -3.87
CA ALA A 21 -14.04 2.69 -3.12
C ALA A 21 -13.07 3.78 -2.62
N MET A 22 -11.86 3.42 -2.15
CA MET A 22 -10.80 4.41 -1.86
C MET A 22 -10.51 5.31 -3.06
N SER A 23 -10.40 4.74 -4.27
CA SER A 23 -10.12 5.51 -5.49
C SER A 23 -11.27 6.40 -5.94
N GLN A 24 -12.49 6.12 -5.47
CA GLN A 24 -13.73 6.82 -5.82
C GLN A 24 -14.22 7.74 -4.70
N SER A 25 -13.59 7.69 -3.53
CA SER A 25 -13.95 8.51 -2.38
C SER A 25 -13.91 9.99 -2.72
N THR A 26 -14.89 10.73 -2.20
CA THR A 26 -15.04 12.17 -2.43
C THR A 26 -14.61 13.00 -1.24
N THR A 27 -14.55 12.36 -0.06
CA THR A 27 -14.07 12.95 1.19
C THR A 27 -12.91 12.14 1.75
N PHE A 28 -12.11 12.77 2.62
CA PHE A 28 -11.00 12.10 3.27
C PHE A 28 -11.50 11.05 4.28
N GLU A 29 -12.62 11.31 4.94
CA GLU A 29 -13.24 10.41 5.90
C GLU A 29 -13.73 9.11 5.21
N GLU A 30 -14.33 9.23 4.03
CA GLU A 30 -14.66 8.08 3.17
C GLU A 30 -13.39 7.32 2.79
N TYR A 31 -12.35 8.03 2.31
CA TYR A 31 -11.08 7.42 1.93
C TYR A 31 -10.46 6.62 3.10
N GLU A 32 -10.40 7.23 4.28
CA GLU A 32 -9.80 6.62 5.46
C GLU A 32 -10.61 5.41 5.95
N SER A 33 -11.95 5.50 5.91
CA SER A 33 -12.84 4.36 6.22
C SER A 33 -12.56 3.18 5.30
N GLU A 34 -12.53 3.43 3.98
CA GLU A 34 -12.26 2.38 2.98
C GLU A 34 -10.84 1.83 3.09
N TRP A 35 -9.87 2.66 3.48
CA TRP A 35 -8.50 2.21 3.77
C TRP A 35 -8.43 1.23 4.94
N ARG A 36 -9.15 1.51 6.04
CA ARG A 36 -9.25 0.61 7.21
C ARG A 36 -9.92 -0.71 6.84
N ASP A 37 -11.01 -0.64 6.07
CA ASP A 37 -11.73 -1.84 5.61
C ASP A 37 -10.87 -2.70 4.70
N PHE A 38 -10.13 -2.07 3.77
CA PHE A 38 -9.15 -2.75 2.93
C PHE A 38 -8.13 -3.53 3.77
N LEU A 39 -7.47 -2.87 4.72
CA LEU A 39 -6.45 -3.47 5.59
C LEU A 39 -7.02 -4.66 6.39
N THR A 40 -8.23 -4.49 6.92
CA THR A 40 -8.94 -5.53 7.66
C THR A 40 -9.23 -6.75 6.81
N HIS A 41 -9.75 -6.56 5.60
CA HIS A 41 -10.05 -7.66 4.68
C HIS A 41 -8.78 -8.36 4.21
N LEU A 42 -7.71 -7.60 3.93
CA LEU A 42 -6.42 -8.15 3.52
C LEU A 42 -5.84 -9.13 4.57
N GLU A 43 -5.96 -8.82 5.86
CA GLU A 43 -5.54 -9.76 6.90
C GLU A 43 -6.47 -10.98 6.99
N LYS A 44 -7.78 -10.77 6.86
CA LYS A 44 -8.74 -11.88 6.84
C LYS A 44 -8.44 -12.86 5.70
N VAL A 45 -7.98 -12.39 4.54
CA VAL A 45 -7.52 -13.27 3.44
C VAL A 45 -6.49 -14.27 3.96
N TRP A 46 -5.42 -13.80 4.61
CA TRP A 46 -4.38 -14.67 5.15
C TRP A 46 -4.92 -15.67 6.16
N ILE A 47 -5.63 -15.19 7.18
CA ILE A 47 -6.14 -16.02 8.27
C ILE A 47 -7.09 -17.09 7.73
N LYS A 48 -7.98 -16.73 6.80
CA LYS A 48 -8.94 -17.68 6.21
C LYS A 48 -8.25 -18.70 5.32
N THR A 49 -7.20 -18.32 4.58
CA THR A 49 -6.38 -19.27 3.81
C THR A 49 -5.66 -20.26 4.72
N GLU A 50 -5.02 -19.80 5.80
CA GLU A 50 -4.39 -20.69 6.78
C GLU A 50 -5.39 -21.67 7.40
N ARG A 51 -6.57 -21.17 7.78
CA ARG A 51 -7.63 -22.00 8.36
C ARG A 51 -8.15 -23.05 7.38
N ALA A 52 -8.26 -22.73 6.10
CA ALA A 52 -8.62 -23.70 5.06
C ALA A 52 -7.56 -24.81 4.92
N CYS A 53 -6.29 -24.48 5.14
CA CYS A 53 -5.16 -25.40 4.95
C CYS A 53 -4.77 -26.20 6.21
N VAL A 54 -5.53 -26.10 7.32
CA VAL A 54 -5.20 -26.80 8.59
C VAL A 54 -5.07 -28.32 8.39
N HIS A 55 -5.92 -28.93 7.58
CA HIS A 55 -5.86 -30.36 7.28
C HIS A 55 -4.65 -30.77 6.40
N LEU A 56 -3.96 -29.79 5.82
CA LEU A 56 -2.75 -29.95 4.99
C LEU A 56 -1.49 -29.41 5.67
N GLN A 57 -1.58 -29.06 6.97
CA GLN A 57 -0.54 -28.35 7.71
C GLN A 57 0.89 -28.89 7.51
N PRO A 58 1.15 -30.23 7.52
CA PRO A 58 2.51 -30.75 7.36
C PRO A 58 3.19 -30.37 6.03
N LYS A 59 2.39 -30.18 4.96
CA LYS A 59 2.88 -29.75 3.65
C LYS A 59 2.76 -28.23 3.46
N PHE A 60 1.70 -27.65 4.01
CA PHE A 60 1.39 -26.23 3.87
C PHE A 60 2.39 -25.34 4.62
N GLN A 61 2.73 -25.65 5.87
CA GLN A 61 3.61 -24.80 6.70
C GLN A 61 5.01 -24.60 6.08
N PRO A 62 5.74 -25.65 5.65
CA PRO A 62 7.02 -25.45 4.97
C PRO A 62 6.90 -24.64 3.69
N TRP A 63 5.85 -24.88 2.89
CA TRP A 63 5.60 -24.18 1.63
C TRP A 63 5.25 -22.70 1.85
N GLN A 64 4.44 -22.39 2.87
CA GLN A 64 4.01 -21.04 3.22
C GLN A 64 5.17 -20.18 3.75
N GLY A 65 6.23 -20.82 4.25
CA GLY A 65 7.40 -20.15 4.83
C GLY A 65 7.98 -19.03 3.96
N LYS A 66 7.94 -19.16 2.62
CA LYS A 66 8.39 -18.11 1.69
C LYS A 66 7.50 -16.84 1.76
N TYR A 67 6.17 -16.99 1.81
CA TYR A 67 5.24 -15.86 1.93
C TYR A 67 5.28 -15.25 3.32
N LEU A 68 5.42 -16.08 4.36
CA LEU A 68 5.57 -15.59 5.73
C LEU A 68 6.87 -14.76 5.88
N ALA A 69 7.96 -15.21 5.25
CA ALA A 69 9.20 -14.45 5.21
C ALA A 69 9.04 -13.11 4.49
N LEU A 70 8.32 -13.07 3.35
CA LEU A 70 7.99 -11.84 2.64
C LEU A 70 7.16 -10.91 3.54
N ARG A 71 6.07 -11.38 4.14
CA ARG A 71 5.24 -10.57 5.07
C ARG A 71 6.04 -9.94 6.22
N ARG A 72 7.08 -10.61 6.69
CA ARG A 72 7.94 -10.13 7.79
C ARG A 72 9.02 -9.15 7.34
N LYS A 73 9.60 -9.37 6.15
CA LYS A 73 10.81 -8.64 5.71
C LYS A 73 10.53 -7.56 4.67
N ASP A 74 9.53 -7.77 3.83
CA ASP A 74 9.12 -6.78 2.82
C ASP A 74 8.56 -5.54 3.51
N MET A 75 9.05 -4.36 3.11
CA MET A 75 8.65 -3.11 3.77
C MET A 75 7.16 -2.84 3.63
N LEU A 76 6.59 -3.04 2.43
CA LEU A 76 5.17 -2.79 2.18
C LEU A 76 4.29 -3.77 2.94
N LEU A 77 4.53 -5.08 2.83
CA LEU A 77 3.69 -6.07 3.50
C LEU A 77 3.76 -5.95 5.03
N ARG A 78 4.94 -5.64 5.56
CA ARG A 78 5.14 -5.41 6.99
C ARG A 78 4.39 -4.14 7.45
N TYR A 79 4.46 -3.07 6.67
CA TYR A 79 3.73 -1.84 6.95
C TYR A 79 2.21 -2.06 6.94
N LEU A 80 1.65 -2.71 5.90
CA LEU A 80 0.20 -2.98 5.83
C LEU A 80 -0.29 -3.79 7.04
N LYS A 81 0.47 -4.82 7.44
CA LYS A 81 0.15 -5.59 8.65
C LYS A 81 0.20 -4.71 9.90
N ALA A 82 1.25 -3.90 10.04
CA ALA A 82 1.43 -3.04 11.20
C ALA A 82 0.34 -1.96 11.27
N ALA A 83 -0.07 -1.39 10.14
CA ALA A 83 -1.15 -0.39 10.06
C ALA A 83 -2.49 -0.99 10.49
N ARG A 84 -2.81 -2.23 10.07
CA ARG A 84 -4.00 -2.96 10.54
C ARG A 84 -3.95 -3.23 12.04
N ASP A 85 -2.82 -3.72 12.53
CA ASP A 85 -2.63 -4.01 13.96
C ASP A 85 -2.76 -2.72 14.80
N ALA A 86 -2.19 -1.62 14.31
CA ALA A 86 -2.32 -0.27 14.86
C ALA A 86 -3.79 0.17 14.99
N ASP A 87 -4.55 0.12 13.90
CA ASP A 87 -5.98 0.50 13.87
C ASP A 87 -6.82 -0.31 14.87
N ASN A 88 -6.59 -1.62 14.93
CA ASN A 88 -7.35 -2.50 15.83
C ASN A 88 -7.03 -2.33 17.31
N HIS A 89 -5.83 -1.86 17.65
CA HIS A 89 -5.31 -1.90 19.02
C HIS A 89 -4.99 -0.52 19.60
N SER A 90 -5.13 0.55 18.82
CA SER A 90 -4.87 1.91 19.24
C SER A 90 -5.75 2.91 18.48
N ILE A 91 -5.91 4.10 19.05
CA ILE A 91 -6.55 5.22 18.37
C ILE A 91 -5.43 6.01 17.69
N GLN A 92 -5.19 5.77 16.41
CA GLN A 92 -4.24 6.54 15.59
C GLN A 92 -4.76 6.68 14.16
N ASP A 93 -4.49 7.84 13.56
CA ASP A 93 -4.80 8.09 12.15
C ASP A 93 -3.85 7.28 11.27
N LEU A 94 -4.37 6.65 10.21
CA LEU A 94 -3.54 5.84 9.30
C LEU A 94 -3.08 6.62 8.07
N ALA A 95 -3.78 7.71 7.78
CA ALA A 95 -3.48 8.61 6.69
C ALA A 95 -3.72 10.06 7.14
N ILE A 96 -3.17 11.00 6.38
CA ILE A 96 -3.48 12.43 6.47
C ILE A 96 -3.70 12.99 5.08
N ILE A 97 -4.38 14.13 4.97
CA ILE A 97 -4.28 14.96 3.78
C ILE A 97 -2.95 15.71 3.84
N LYS A 98 -2.08 15.44 2.86
CA LYS A 98 -0.90 16.26 2.62
C LYS A 98 -1.29 17.41 1.72
N ASP A 99 -0.83 18.61 2.05
CA ASP A 99 -1.06 19.80 1.24
C ASP A 99 -0.55 19.62 -0.19
N GLY A 100 -1.24 20.29 -1.12
CA GLY A 100 -0.77 20.40 -2.49
C GLY A 100 0.58 21.09 -2.55
N SER A 101 1.39 20.71 -3.54
CA SER A 101 2.70 21.31 -3.75
C SER A 101 2.96 21.55 -5.23
N THR A 102 3.67 22.62 -5.52
CA THR A 102 4.24 22.87 -6.83
C THR A 102 5.73 22.59 -6.74
N SER A 103 6.22 21.65 -7.55
CA SER A 103 7.65 21.39 -7.70
C SER A 103 8.13 21.95 -9.02
N VAL A 104 9.31 22.55 -9.01
CA VAL A 104 9.98 23.06 -10.20
C VAL A 104 11.29 22.33 -10.34
N ASN A 105 11.43 21.56 -11.41
CA ASN A 105 12.61 20.78 -11.74
C ASN A 105 13.18 21.27 -13.06
N PHE A 106 14.44 20.96 -13.35
CA PHE A 106 14.99 21.16 -14.69
C PHE A 106 14.63 19.96 -15.56
N ALA A 107 14.35 20.20 -16.85
CA ALA A 107 14.02 19.14 -17.80
C ALA A 107 15.23 18.27 -18.21
N LYS A 108 16.40 18.57 -17.66
CA LYS A 108 17.67 17.88 -17.94
C LYS A 108 18.29 17.39 -16.65
N ASP A 109 19.01 16.27 -16.74
CA ASP A 109 19.72 15.65 -15.63
C ASP A 109 21.16 16.19 -15.45
N GLU A 110 21.64 17.01 -16.39
CA GLU A 110 22.95 17.67 -16.35
C GLU A 110 22.85 19.05 -15.68
N GLY A 111 23.97 19.51 -15.09
CA GLY A 111 24.03 20.73 -14.28
C GLY A 111 23.36 21.98 -14.88
N VAL A 112 22.89 22.87 -14.01
CA VAL A 112 22.16 24.09 -14.35
C VAL A 112 23.13 25.20 -14.77
N ARG A 113 22.87 25.88 -15.89
CA ARG A 113 23.71 27.00 -16.37
C ARG A 113 23.47 28.27 -15.57
N SER A 114 22.21 28.68 -15.49
CA SER A 114 21.76 29.85 -14.73
C SER A 114 20.30 29.67 -14.35
N CYS A 115 19.98 29.95 -13.09
CA CYS A 115 18.62 29.99 -12.58
C CYS A 115 18.55 31.04 -11.47
N VAL A 116 17.63 31.99 -11.60
CA VAL A 116 17.36 33.04 -10.63
C VAL A 116 15.93 32.87 -10.15
N ILE A 117 15.76 32.75 -8.83
CA ILE A 117 14.47 32.66 -8.18
C ILE A 117 14.26 33.96 -7.41
N THR A 118 13.21 34.71 -7.76
CA THR A 118 12.86 35.97 -7.10
C THR A 118 11.48 35.84 -6.47
N PHE A 119 11.37 36.21 -5.20
CA PHE A 119 10.08 36.35 -4.50
C PHE A 119 9.71 37.83 -4.47
N LYS A 120 8.61 38.20 -5.12
CA LYS A 120 8.16 39.60 -5.17
C LYS A 120 6.63 39.64 -5.17
N ASP A 121 6.05 40.51 -4.35
CA ASP A 121 4.59 40.74 -4.26
C ASP A 121 3.77 39.46 -4.00
N GLY A 122 4.36 38.47 -3.32
CA GLY A 122 3.72 37.17 -3.04
C GLY A 122 3.84 36.16 -4.19
N GLU A 123 4.50 36.53 -5.29
CA GLU A 123 4.76 35.67 -6.43
C GLU A 123 6.19 35.11 -6.40
N MET A 124 6.35 33.88 -6.88
CA MET A 124 7.65 33.29 -7.16
C MET A 124 7.90 33.38 -8.67
N VAL A 125 8.87 34.20 -9.06
CA VAL A 125 9.32 34.35 -10.44
C VAL A 125 10.60 33.55 -10.62
N ILE A 126 10.61 32.65 -11.61
CA ILE A 126 11.77 31.81 -11.92
C ILE A 126 12.25 32.16 -13.33
N GLU A 127 13.48 32.64 -13.42
CA GLU A 127 14.17 32.92 -14.67
C GLU A 127 15.27 31.87 -14.83
N SER A 128 15.21 31.11 -15.92
CA SER A 128 16.16 30.02 -16.19
C SER A 128 16.52 29.99 -17.66
N ASP A 129 17.81 29.83 -17.95
CA ASP A 129 18.30 29.59 -19.33
C ASP A 129 17.99 28.16 -19.81
N ASP A 130 17.72 27.27 -18.86
CA ASP A 130 17.43 25.86 -19.10
C ASP A 130 15.92 25.56 -18.96
N PRO A 131 15.35 24.66 -19.79
CA PRO A 131 13.93 24.32 -19.69
C PRO A 131 13.56 23.75 -18.32
N LEU A 132 12.42 24.21 -17.78
CA LEU A 132 11.88 23.78 -16.50
C LEU A 132 10.68 22.85 -16.70
N VAL A 133 10.50 21.92 -15.77
CA VAL A 133 9.32 21.08 -15.59
C VAL A 133 8.65 21.48 -14.30
N ILE A 134 7.46 22.07 -14.42
CA ILE A 134 6.62 22.43 -13.28
C ILE A 134 5.60 21.31 -13.07
N THR A 135 5.64 20.68 -11.90
CA THR A 135 4.70 19.63 -11.52
C THR A 135 3.85 20.13 -10.36
N ASN A 136 2.55 20.28 -10.60
CA ASN A 136 1.56 20.56 -9.57
C ASN A 136 1.01 19.25 -9.03
N THR A 137 1.18 19.01 -7.75
CA THR A 137 0.57 17.90 -7.02
C THR A 137 -0.56 18.47 -6.16
N PRO A 138 -1.82 18.08 -6.39
CA PRO A 138 -2.93 18.53 -5.55
C PRO A 138 -2.81 17.95 -4.13
N PRO A 139 -3.58 18.48 -3.15
CA PRO A 139 -3.73 17.83 -1.86
C PRO A 139 -4.16 16.36 -2.03
N HIS A 140 -3.55 15.46 -1.29
CA HIS A 140 -3.77 14.02 -1.46
C HIS A 140 -3.57 13.26 -0.15
N PRO A 141 -4.23 12.10 0.02
CA PRO A 141 -3.94 11.19 1.10
C PRO A 141 -2.47 10.74 1.11
N ALA A 142 -1.84 10.80 2.28
CA ALA A 142 -0.51 10.30 2.54
C ALA A 142 -0.54 9.34 3.73
N ALA A 143 0.15 8.21 3.58
CA ALA A 143 0.27 7.21 4.64
C ALA A 143 1.14 7.76 5.79
N LEU A 144 0.74 7.50 7.03
CA LEU A 144 1.50 7.90 8.22
C LEU A 144 2.41 6.79 8.73
N PRO A 145 3.53 7.11 9.40
CA PRO A 145 4.20 6.14 10.26
C PRO A 145 3.23 5.63 11.33
N VAL A 146 3.16 4.31 11.49
CA VAL A 146 2.29 3.68 12.48
C VAL A 146 3.13 3.08 13.61
N LYS A 147 2.63 3.20 14.84
CA LYS A 147 3.27 2.57 16.01
C LYS A 147 2.55 1.27 16.35
N ASN A 148 3.29 0.17 16.44
CA ASN A 148 2.75 -1.13 16.83
C ASN A 148 3.70 -1.83 17.80
N HIS A 149 3.18 -2.24 18.98
CA HIS A 149 3.95 -2.89 20.06
C HIS A 149 5.27 -2.19 20.45
N GLY A 150 5.31 -0.85 20.36
CA GLY A 150 6.48 -0.05 20.71
C GLY A 150 7.39 0.31 19.53
N ASP A 151 7.28 -0.42 18.42
CA ASP A 151 8.07 -0.18 17.21
C ASP A 151 7.35 0.74 16.23
N TRP A 152 8.11 1.57 15.53
CA TRP A 152 7.62 2.43 14.47
C TRP A 152 7.79 1.79 13.10
N TYR A 153 6.74 1.87 12.29
CA TYR A 153 6.70 1.37 10.92
C TYR A 153 6.42 2.53 9.98
N ASN A 154 7.45 2.96 9.27
CA ASN A 154 7.33 4.05 8.29
C ASN A 154 6.61 3.57 7.02
N PRO A 155 5.92 4.47 6.30
CA PRO A 155 5.37 4.18 4.98
C PRO A 155 6.44 3.58 4.06
N PRO A 156 6.09 2.56 3.26
CA PRO A 156 7.06 1.81 2.50
C PRO A 156 7.70 2.64 1.38
N THR A 157 9.00 2.43 1.19
CA THR A 157 9.76 2.98 0.06
C THR A 157 10.06 1.92 -1.00
N SER A 158 9.74 0.66 -0.72
CA SER A 158 10.02 -0.48 -1.60
C SER A 158 9.02 -1.61 -1.41
N HIS A 159 8.85 -2.42 -2.45
CA HIS A 159 8.10 -3.67 -2.41
C HIS A 159 8.80 -4.74 -3.26
N ILE A 160 9.00 -5.94 -2.71
CA ILE A 160 9.64 -7.11 -3.35
C ILE A 160 10.95 -6.73 -4.06
N GLY A 161 11.81 -6.01 -3.34
CA GLY A 161 13.13 -5.60 -3.81
C GLY A 161 13.15 -4.43 -4.80
N GLN A 162 11.99 -3.86 -5.16
CA GLN A 162 11.89 -2.71 -6.07
C GLN A 162 11.52 -1.43 -5.30
N MET A 163 12.15 -0.31 -5.65
CA MET A 163 11.80 1.00 -5.10
C MET A 163 10.45 1.47 -5.64
N LEU A 164 9.63 2.05 -4.76
CA LEU A 164 8.34 2.61 -5.14
C LEU A 164 8.51 4.00 -5.72
N THR A 165 7.98 4.19 -6.93
CA THR A 165 7.88 5.50 -7.59
C THR A 165 6.68 6.31 -7.09
N ASN A 166 5.59 5.61 -6.73
CA ASN A 166 4.39 6.19 -6.13
C ASN A 166 4.25 5.71 -4.68
N ARG A 167 4.10 6.63 -3.74
CA ARG A 167 3.96 6.35 -2.30
C ARG A 167 2.58 6.68 -1.75
N HIS A 168 1.59 6.82 -2.63
CA HIS A 168 0.20 7.02 -2.25
C HIS A 168 -0.36 5.75 -1.57
N PRO A 169 -1.19 5.84 -0.52
CA PRO A 169 -1.73 4.64 0.15
C PRO A 169 -2.53 3.74 -0.79
N THR A 170 -3.20 4.30 -1.80
CA THR A 170 -3.88 3.53 -2.86
C THR A 170 -2.91 2.67 -3.68
N GLU A 171 -1.67 3.13 -3.91
CA GLU A 171 -0.63 2.30 -4.55
C GLU A 171 -0.25 1.13 -3.63
N PHE A 172 -0.12 1.40 -2.32
CA PHE A 172 0.18 0.35 -1.36
C PHE A 172 -0.94 -0.69 -1.30
N ALA A 173 -2.19 -0.25 -1.39
CA ALA A 173 -3.37 -1.10 -1.47
C ALA A 173 -3.31 -2.02 -2.69
N LEU A 174 -3.04 -1.46 -3.88
CA LEU A 174 -2.95 -2.23 -5.12
C LEU A 174 -1.84 -3.30 -5.06
N LEU A 175 -0.64 -2.90 -4.65
CA LEU A 175 0.50 -3.81 -4.54
C LEU A 175 0.25 -4.92 -3.50
N GLY A 176 -0.34 -4.56 -2.36
CA GLY A 176 -0.78 -5.51 -1.34
C GLY A 176 -1.82 -6.49 -1.90
N LEU A 177 -2.88 -5.98 -2.54
CA LEU A 177 -3.94 -6.79 -3.14
C LEU A 177 -3.36 -7.81 -4.14
N ASN A 178 -2.45 -7.37 -5.01
CA ASN A 178 -1.79 -8.24 -5.99
C ASN A 178 -0.99 -9.35 -5.32
N PHE A 179 -0.23 -9.03 -4.26
CA PHE A 179 0.48 -10.05 -3.48
C PHE A 179 -0.47 -11.10 -2.89
N TYR A 180 -1.58 -10.68 -2.28
CA TYR A 180 -2.53 -11.62 -1.65
C TYR A 180 -3.35 -12.40 -2.67
N LYS A 181 -3.70 -11.81 -3.83
CA LYS A 181 -4.29 -12.53 -4.97
C LYS A 181 -3.37 -13.66 -5.43
N ASN A 182 -2.08 -13.36 -5.65
CA ASN A 182 -1.09 -14.36 -6.03
C ASN A 182 -0.92 -15.44 -4.96
N PHE A 183 -0.84 -15.06 -3.68
CA PHE A 183 -0.76 -16.02 -2.58
C PHE A 183 -1.95 -17.00 -2.57
N VAL A 184 -3.19 -16.52 -2.67
CA VAL A 184 -4.37 -17.39 -2.69
C VAL A 184 -4.38 -18.28 -3.93
N ASN A 185 -4.06 -17.74 -5.11
CA ASN A 185 -3.97 -18.52 -6.36
C ASN A 185 -2.90 -19.62 -6.25
N ASP A 186 -1.74 -19.30 -5.68
CA ASP A 186 -0.65 -20.26 -5.50
C ASP A 186 -1.03 -21.38 -4.51
N VAL A 187 -1.80 -21.06 -3.46
CA VAL A 187 -2.36 -22.06 -2.54
C VAL A 187 -3.35 -22.96 -3.26
N GLU A 188 -4.29 -22.37 -3.99
CA GLU A 188 -5.28 -23.10 -4.79
C GLU A 188 -4.58 -24.08 -5.76
N ASN A 189 -3.62 -23.56 -6.53
CA ASN A 189 -2.81 -24.29 -7.51
C ASN A 189 -2.00 -25.44 -6.92
N THR A 190 -1.47 -25.26 -5.70
CA THR A 190 -0.59 -26.24 -5.08
C THR A 190 -1.38 -27.34 -4.35
N PHE A 191 -2.50 -26.99 -3.73
CA PHE A 191 -3.16 -27.86 -2.75
C PHE A 191 -4.57 -28.31 -3.14
N PHE A 192 -5.24 -27.62 -4.08
CA PHE A 192 -6.67 -27.83 -4.35
C PHE A 192 -7.02 -28.08 -5.84
N THR A 193 -6.09 -27.91 -6.79
CA THR A 193 -6.34 -28.14 -8.25
C THR A 193 -6.37 -29.61 -8.67
N LYS A 194 -6.34 -30.55 -7.71
CA LYS A 194 -6.48 -32.00 -7.95
C LYS A 194 -7.78 -32.58 -7.36
N LEU A 195 -8.78 -31.74 -7.11
CA LEU A 195 -10.13 -32.18 -6.69
C LEU A 195 -11.12 -32.11 -7.84
#